data_AF-A0A3B8R477-F1
#
_entry.id   AF-A0A3B8R477-F1
#
_cell.length_a   1.000
_cell.length_b   1.000
_cell.length_c   1.000
_cell.angle_alpha   90.00
_cell.angle_beta   90.00
_cell.angle_gamma   90.00
#
_symmetry.space_group_name_H-M   'P 1'
#
loop_
_entity.id
_entity.type
_entity.pdbx_description
1 polymer ?
#
loop_
_entity_poly.entity_id
_entity_poly.type
_entity_poly.pdbx_seq_one_letter_code
_entity_poly.pdbx_strand_id
1 'polypeptide(L)' 'IEGGSWDKIKQGMTAFYDSTLATIPLGRMGTAEEIAAQAALLISPLGGFTTGTNVVIDGGMTKRIQY' A
#
# COMPACT_ATOMS: atom_id res chain seq x y z
N ILE A 1 -5.70 0.43 9.80
CA ILE A 1 -5.67 1.35 10.96
C ILE A 1 -7.07 1.38 11.54
N GLU A 2 -7.20 1.09 12.83
CA GLU A 2 -8.48 1.15 13.56
C GLU A 2 -9.13 2.54 13.42
N GLY A 3 -10.43 2.58 13.19
CA GLY A 3 -11.19 3.81 12.97
C GLY A 3 -10.91 4.53 11.63
N GLY A 4 -9.97 4.03 10.83
CA GLY A 4 -9.66 4.56 9.50
C GLY A 4 -10.70 4.21 8.44
N SER A 5 -10.59 4.80 7.25
CA SER A 5 -11.56 4.60 6.16
C SER A 5 -11.76 3.12 5.79
N TRP A 6 -10.67 2.35 5.68
CA TRP A 6 -10.76 0.92 5.36
C TRP A 6 -11.35 0.06 6.47
N ASP A 7 -11.20 0.46 7.73
CA ASP A 7 -11.84 -0.22 8.86
C ASP A 7 -13.36 0.02 8.85
N LYS A 8 -13.78 1.26 8.58
CA LYS A 8 -15.20 1.60 8.37
C LYS A 8 -15.80 0.85 7.16
N ILE A 9 -15.05 0.72 6.06
CA ILE A 9 -15.46 -0.05 4.88
C ILE A 9 -15.59 -1.55 5.23
N LYS A 10 -14.65 -2.12 5.98
CA LYS A 10 -14.73 -3.51 6.43
C LYS A 10 -16.01 -3.78 7.25
N GLN A 11 -16.37 -2.84 8.12
CA GLN A 11 -17.54 -2.93 9.00
C GLN A 11 -18.86 -2.70 8.26
N GLY A 12 -18.92 -1.73 7.34
CA GLY A 12 -20.16 -1.32 6.67
C GLY A 12 -20.38 -1.90 5.27
N MET A 13 -19.33 -2.43 4.62
CA MET A 13 -19.34 -2.88 3.22
C MET A 13 -18.43 -4.12 3.03
N THR A 14 -18.61 -5.14 3.88
CA THR A 14 -17.70 -6.30 3.95
C THR A 14 -17.43 -6.97 2.60
N ALA A 15 -18.46 -7.17 1.77
CA ALA A 15 -18.28 -7.77 0.44
C ALA A 15 -17.35 -6.96 -0.49
N PHE A 16 -17.37 -5.63 -0.38
CA PHE A 16 -16.47 -4.75 -1.12
C PHE A 16 -15.05 -4.77 -0.55
N TYR A 17 -14.93 -4.83 0.78
CA TYR A 17 -13.64 -5.03 1.44
C TYR A 17 -12.98 -6.34 1.01
N ASP A 18 -13.72 -7.45 1.06
CA ASP A 18 -13.21 -8.78 0.72
C ASP A 18 -12.85 -8.90 -0.77
N SER A 19 -13.67 -8.32 -1.66
CA SER A 19 -13.36 -8.30 -3.09
C SER A 19 -12.11 -7.48 -3.39
N THR A 20 -11.91 -6.36 -2.70
CA THR A 20 -10.67 -5.58 -2.80
C THR A 20 -9.48 -6.37 -2.29
N LEU A 21 -9.59 -6.98 -1.10
CA LEU A 21 -8.53 -7.79 -0.49
C LEU A 21 -8.08 -8.93 -1.41
N ALA A 22 -9.02 -9.57 -2.09
CA ALA A 22 -8.76 -10.64 -3.05
C ALA A 22 -7.95 -10.17 -4.29
N THR A 23 -7.93 -8.86 -4.58
CA THR A 23 -7.10 -8.30 -5.66
C THR A 23 -5.65 -8.05 -5.25
N ILE A 24 -5.32 -8.13 -3.96
CA ILE A 24 -3.98 -7.89 -3.42
C ILE A 24 -3.24 -9.23 -3.34
N PRO A 25 -2.17 -9.46 -4.13
CA PRO A 25 -1.40 -10.70 -4.10
C PRO A 25 -0.85 -11.07 -2.71
N LEU A 26 -0.47 -10.10 -1.88
CA LEU A 26 -0.04 -10.36 -0.50
C LEU A 26 -1.17 -10.78 0.45
N GLY A 27 -2.44 -10.73 0.00
CA GLY A 27 -3.60 -11.21 0.75
C GLY A 27 -3.96 -10.39 1.98
N ARG A 28 -3.37 -9.20 2.16
CA ARG A 28 -3.63 -8.30 3.29
C ARG A 28 -3.56 -6.83 2.90
N MET A 29 -4.24 -6.00 3.69
CA MET A 29 -4.02 -4.55 3.64
C MET A 29 -2.60 -4.22 4.12
N GLY A 30 -2.00 -3.19 3.50
CA GLY A 30 -0.74 -2.62 3.98
C GLY A 30 -0.90 -1.91 5.32
N THR A 31 0.20 -1.77 6.04
CA THR A 31 0.25 -1.02 7.31
C THR A 31 0.90 0.35 7.12
N ALA A 32 0.70 1.25 8.08
CA ALA A 32 1.32 2.58 8.04
C ALA A 32 2.85 2.47 8.15
N GLU A 33 3.34 1.49 8.90
CA GLU A 33 4.75 1.22 9.14
C GLU A 33 5.46 0.79 7.85
N GLU A 34 4.80 0.04 6.96
CA GLU A 34 5.37 -0.35 5.67
C GLU A 34 5.56 0.85 4.74
N ILE A 35 4.59 1.78 4.73
CA ILE A 35 4.71 3.04 3.99
C ILE A 35 5.82 3.92 4.60
N ALA A 36 5.86 4.02 5.93
CA ALA A 36 6.88 4.78 6.64
C ALA A 36 8.29 4.22 6.41
N ALA A 37 8.45 2.90 6.37
CA ALA A 37 9.73 2.25 6.09
C ALA A 37 10.24 2.59 4.69
N GLN A 38 9.38 2.56 3.67
CA GLN A 38 9.77 2.94 2.31
C GLN A 38 10.10 4.43 2.22
N ALA A 39 9.31 5.30 2.88
CA ALA A 39 9.61 6.72 2.96
C ALA A 39 10.96 6.98 3.64
N ALA A 40 11.24 6.29 4.75
CA ALA A 40 12.52 6.39 5.47
C ALA A 40 13.69 5.94 4.58
N LEU A 41 13.55 4.86 3.81
CA LEU A 41 14.56 4.42 2.84
C LEU A 41 14.85 5.51 1.80
N LEU A 42 13.81 6.09 1.21
CA LEU A 42 13.94 7.13 0.19
C LEU A 42 14.59 8.42 0.72
N ILE A 43 14.30 8.80 1.96
CA ILE A 43 14.86 10.00 2.61
C ILE A 43 16.30 9.76 3.08
N SER A 44 16.67 8.51 3.37
CA SER A 44 18.02 8.15 3.80
C SER A 44 19.06 8.33 2.69
N PRO A 45 20.36 8.33 3.02
CA PRO A 45 21.43 8.31 2.01
C PRO A 45 21.33 7.17 0.99
N LEU A 46 20.68 6.05 1.34
CA LEU A 46 20.46 4.92 0.43
C LEU A 46 19.54 5.29 -0.76
N GLY A 47 18.67 6.28 -0.59
CA GLY A 47 17.82 6.83 -1.64
C GLY A 47 18.50 7.86 -2.54
N GLY A 48 19.78 8.18 -2.31
CA GLY A 48 20.47 9.34 -2.90
C GLY A 48 20.52 9.41 -4.44
N PHE A 49 20.23 8.30 -5.14
CA PHE A 49 20.16 8.26 -6.60
C PHE A 49 18.74 7.98 -7.14
N THR A 50 17.73 8.00 -6.29
CA THR A 50 16.32 7.79 -6.65
C THR A 50 15.61 9.14 -6.76
N THR A 51 15.20 9.52 -7.97
CA THR A 51 14.44 10.75 -8.23
C THR A 51 13.54 10.56 -9.45
N GLY A 52 12.49 11.38 -9.58
CA GLY A 52 11.59 11.38 -10.73
C GLY A 52 10.75 10.11 -10.92
N THR A 53 10.59 9.29 -9.87
CA THR A 53 9.90 8.00 -9.94
C THR A 53 8.68 7.93 -9.03
N ASN A 54 7.71 7.11 -9.42
CA ASN A 54 6.56 6.72 -8.59
C ASN A 54 6.83 5.34 -8.00
N VAL A 55 7.09 5.28 -6.68
CA VAL A 55 7.26 4.01 -5.96
C VAL A 55 5.89 3.47 -5.54
N VAL A 56 5.46 2.35 -6.11
CA VAL A 56 4.18 1.70 -5.79
C VAL A 56 4.37 0.75 -4.61
N ILE A 57 3.60 0.96 -3.54
CA ILE A 57 3.66 0.20 -2.29
C ILE A 57 2.25 -0.28 -1.93
N ASP A 58 1.75 -1.30 -2.62
CA ASP A 58 0.34 -1.70 -2.52
C ASP A 58 0.13 -3.22 -2.43
N GLY A 59 1.19 -3.97 -2.12
CA GLY A 59 1.13 -5.43 -2.03
C GLY A 59 0.85 -6.15 -3.35
N GLY A 60 1.04 -5.46 -4.49
CA GLY A 60 0.86 -5.99 -5.85
C GLY A 60 -0.54 -5.77 -6.43
N MET A 61 -1.35 -4.91 -5.81
CA MET A 61 -2.70 -4.60 -6.28
C MET A 61 -2.67 -3.97 -7.68
N THR A 62 -1.73 -3.04 -7.91
CA THR A 62 -1.53 -2.39 -9.19
C THR A 62 -0.84 -3.34 -10.16
N LYS A 63 -1.51 -3.63 -11.28
CA LYS A 63 -1.00 -4.54 -12.34
C LYS A 63 -0.16 -3.83 -13.42
N ARG A 64 0.04 -2.52 -13.30
CA ARG A 64 0.80 -1.73 -14.28
C ARG A 64 2.30 -1.99 -14.12
N ILE A 65 2.99 -2.18 -15.25
CA ILE A 65 4.44 -2.04 -15.33
C ILE A 65 4.77 -0.55 -15.38
N GLN A 66 5.58 -0.07 -14.44
CA GLN A 66 6.13 1.29 -14.49
C GLN A 66 7.17 1.35 -15.61
N TYR A 67 6.81 2.01 -16.70
CA TYR A 67 7.71 2.48 -17.77
C TYR A 67 7.49 3.98 -17.94
#